data_AF-G9KHT9-F1
#
_entry.id   AF-G9KHT9-F1
#
_cell.length_a   1.000
_cell.length_b   1.000
_cell.length_c   1.000
_cell.angle_alpha   90.00
_cell.angle_beta   90.00
_cell.angle_gamma   90.00
#
_symmetry.space_group_name_H-M   'P 1'
#
loop_
_entity.id
_entity.type
_entity.pdbx_description
1 polymer ?
#
loop_
_entity_poly.entity_id
_entity_poly.type
_entity_poly.pdbx_seq_one_letter_code
_entity_poly.pdbx_strand_id
1 'polypeptide(L)'
;GSFKELVYVFFMVKDAGLTPDLLSYAAALQCLGRLDQNPSTIQRCLDQMAQDGLQPQELFSGVPLSPEEQAVVLRAVRKAQPAFSPPPPPPRPPPQVNTSPLLREIYAKEGPVSYPKLHPVSYPKLHLPLRELRSLFQQQLRVEMATTVAVESVEQARVLTEEVLRARNTLQQLRAEWVEALCLGLRNLKASEVCAARTGRPSVFPFLCVLPEKELAELLLQALQVLPPQGESLLSLAQQLGMRVFGRHAVRRQQRSSRLQALQERYYQYVRLLASDTQVEAPQLPRQYWEALGPPEAPHEQPWPLSVLGQLGLCWCSWARSWLRCWSRPCGCLAAWPPRRALARSFPCSTTCTPSAASARLGS
;
A
#
# COMPACT_ATOMS: atom_id res chain seq x y z
N GLY A 1 -22.50 -3.99 11.13
CA GLY A 1 -23.40 -3.67 12.25
C GLY A 1 -23.81 -4.95 12.91
N SER A 2 -22.85 -5.66 13.49
CA SER A 2 -23.08 -6.98 14.09
C SER A 2 -22.96 -6.81 15.60
N PHE A 3 -24.09 -6.44 16.23
CA PHE A 3 -24.10 -5.96 17.61
C PHE A 3 -23.76 -7.04 18.63
N LYS A 4 -24.22 -8.28 18.41
CA LYS A 4 -23.95 -9.40 19.32
C LYS A 4 -22.45 -9.70 19.40
N GLU A 5 -21.79 -9.70 18.25
CA GLU A 5 -20.35 -9.92 18.11
C GLU A 5 -19.56 -8.77 18.73
N LEU A 6 -20.01 -7.52 18.55
CA LEU A 6 -19.40 -6.37 19.21
C LEU A 6 -19.50 -6.48 20.74
N VAL A 7 -20.66 -6.83 21.28
CA VAL A 7 -20.83 -7.03 22.74
C VAL A 7 -19.92 -8.15 23.25
N TYR A 8 -19.76 -9.23 22.48
CA TYR A 8 -18.84 -10.32 22.83
C TYR A 8 -17.39 -9.85 22.89
N VAL A 9 -16.94 -9.03 21.92
CA VAL A 9 -15.58 -8.44 21.96
C VAL A 9 -15.42 -7.52 23.18
N PHE A 10 -16.43 -6.73 23.53
CA PHE A 10 -16.40 -5.90 24.75
C PHE A 10 -16.30 -6.74 26.03
N PHE A 11 -16.95 -7.90 26.08
CA PHE A 11 -16.78 -8.84 27.18
C PHE A 11 -15.34 -9.34 27.26
N MET A 12 -14.73 -9.74 26.13
CA MET A 12 -13.33 -10.18 26.08
C MET A 12 -12.34 -9.09 26.51
N VAL A 13 -12.59 -7.82 26.15
CA VAL A 13 -11.75 -6.69 26.58
C VAL A 13 -11.74 -6.58 28.11
N LYS A 14 -12.93 -6.66 28.74
CA LYS A 14 -13.05 -6.60 30.20
C LYS A 14 -12.44 -7.82 30.89
N ASP A 15 -12.66 -9.01 30.34
CA ASP A 15 -12.10 -10.27 30.85
C ASP A 15 -10.56 -10.28 30.81
N ALA A 16 -9.98 -9.65 29.78
CA ALA A 16 -8.52 -9.44 29.66
C ALA A 16 -7.96 -8.36 30.60
N GLY A 17 -8.78 -7.71 31.43
CA GLY A 17 -8.37 -6.61 32.32
C GLY A 17 -8.05 -5.31 31.58
N LEU A 18 -8.52 -5.15 30.34
CA LEU A 18 -8.39 -3.92 29.56
C LEU A 18 -9.63 -3.05 29.72
N THR A 19 -9.47 -1.74 29.55
CA THR A 19 -10.57 -0.77 29.56
C THR A 19 -10.92 -0.33 28.14
N PRO A 20 -12.21 -0.20 27.79
CA PRO A 20 -12.63 0.36 26.51
C PRO A 20 -12.13 1.80 26.34
N ASP A 21 -11.55 2.10 25.18
CA ASP A 21 -11.04 3.42 24.81
C ASP A 21 -12.00 4.17 23.86
N LEU A 22 -11.60 5.37 23.40
CA LEU A 22 -12.37 6.16 22.43
C LEU A 22 -12.70 5.37 21.16
N LEU A 23 -11.78 4.54 20.66
CA LEU A 23 -12.00 3.72 19.47
C LEU A 23 -13.05 2.63 19.72
N SER A 24 -13.03 2.01 20.90
CA SER A 24 -14.02 1.03 21.34
C SER A 24 -15.42 1.65 21.36
N TYR A 25 -15.58 2.81 21.97
CA TYR A 25 -16.85 3.53 22.02
C TYR A 25 -17.30 4.04 20.65
N ALA A 26 -16.38 4.51 19.80
CA ALA A 26 -16.69 4.87 18.41
C ALA A 26 -17.26 3.68 17.63
N ALA A 27 -16.67 2.49 17.77
CA ALA A 27 -17.17 1.27 17.13
C ALA A 27 -18.55 0.86 17.64
N ALA A 28 -18.79 0.97 18.95
CA ALA A 28 -20.10 0.70 19.56
C ALA A 28 -21.18 1.65 19.02
N LEU A 29 -20.94 2.97 19.06
CA LEU A 29 -21.86 3.98 18.56
C LEU A 29 -22.09 3.86 17.05
N GLN A 30 -21.06 3.52 16.27
CA GLN A 30 -21.19 3.24 14.85
C GLN A 30 -22.12 2.04 14.60
N CYS A 31 -21.98 0.97 15.39
CA CYS A 31 -22.83 -0.21 15.29
C CYS A 31 -24.29 0.11 15.65
N LEU A 32 -24.51 0.81 16.76
CA LEU A 32 -25.82 1.25 17.23
C LEU A 32 -26.49 2.19 16.20
N GLY A 33 -25.73 3.11 15.60
CA GLY A 33 -26.20 4.02 14.56
C GLY A 33 -26.59 3.32 13.27
N ARG A 34 -25.79 2.34 12.81
CA ARG A 34 -26.12 1.54 11.61
C ARG A 34 -27.36 0.68 11.79
N LEU A 35 -27.59 0.18 12.99
CA LEU A 35 -28.76 -0.62 13.34
C LEU A 35 -29.98 0.23 13.75
N ASP A 36 -29.84 1.55 13.73
CA ASP A 36 -30.85 2.52 14.16
C ASP A 36 -31.46 2.18 15.53
N GLN A 37 -30.62 1.80 16.49
CA GLN A 37 -31.06 1.38 17.83
C GLN A 37 -31.84 2.48 18.57
N ASN A 38 -32.58 2.07 19.60
CA ASN A 38 -33.39 2.99 20.40
C ASN A 38 -32.51 3.99 21.19
N PRO A 39 -33.01 5.20 21.45
CA PRO A 39 -32.24 6.25 22.12
C PRO A 39 -31.78 5.85 23.53
N SER A 40 -32.54 5.01 24.24
CA SER A 40 -32.17 4.55 25.58
C SER A 40 -30.92 3.66 25.60
N THR A 41 -30.76 2.77 24.62
CA THR A 41 -29.54 1.94 24.53
C THR A 41 -28.32 2.78 24.17
N ILE A 42 -28.50 3.76 23.29
CA ILE A 42 -27.44 4.70 22.93
C ILE A 42 -27.08 5.55 24.16
N GLN A 43 -28.06 6.06 24.90
CA GLN A 43 -27.82 6.83 26.12
C GLN A 43 -27.04 6.04 27.15
N ARG A 44 -27.38 4.76 27.39
CA ARG A 44 -26.61 3.88 28.29
C ARG A 44 -25.15 3.72 27.85
N CYS A 45 -24.88 3.67 26.54
CA CYS A 45 -23.52 3.62 26.01
C CYS A 45 -22.76 4.92 26.30
N LEU A 46 -23.42 6.07 26.17
CA LEU A 46 -22.85 7.39 26.48
C LEU A 46 -22.62 7.57 27.98
N ASP A 47 -23.54 7.09 28.82
CA ASP A 47 -23.41 7.13 30.27
C ASP A 47 -22.21 6.29 30.74
N GLN A 48 -22.03 5.09 30.15
CA GLN A 48 -20.86 4.25 30.45
C GLN A 48 -19.56 4.91 29.96
N MET A 49 -19.57 5.51 28.77
CA MET A 49 -18.42 6.25 28.25
C MET A 49 -18.00 7.39 29.20
N ALA A 50 -18.98 8.13 29.75
CA ALA A 50 -18.73 9.18 30.73
C ALA A 50 -18.20 8.63 32.07
N GLN A 51 -18.69 7.48 32.53
CA GLN A 51 -18.18 6.80 33.72
C GLN A 51 -16.71 6.37 33.56
N ASP A 52 -16.33 5.99 32.34
CA ASP A 52 -14.95 5.63 31.99
C ASP A 52 -14.04 6.87 31.79
N GLY A 53 -14.58 8.08 32.02
CA GLY A 53 -13.83 9.34 31.94
C GLY A 53 -13.66 9.89 30.52
N LEU A 54 -14.39 9.37 29.54
CA LEU A 54 -14.28 9.75 28.13
C LEU A 54 -15.45 10.65 27.71
N GLN A 55 -15.17 11.65 26.87
CA GLN A 55 -16.18 12.61 26.40
C GLN A 55 -16.62 12.35 24.95
N PRO A 56 -17.92 12.44 24.62
CA PRO A 56 -18.40 12.23 23.25
C PRO A 56 -17.77 13.18 22.21
N GLN A 57 -17.34 14.37 22.63
CA GLN A 57 -16.64 15.34 21.77
C GLN A 57 -15.29 14.81 21.29
N GLU A 58 -14.57 14.06 22.14
CA GLU A 58 -13.25 13.51 21.83
C GLU A 58 -13.30 12.44 20.72
N LEU A 59 -14.46 11.81 20.50
CA LEU A 59 -14.65 10.87 19.39
C LEU A 59 -14.46 11.55 18.02
N PHE A 60 -14.76 12.84 17.94
CA PHE A 60 -14.72 13.60 16.69
C PHE A 60 -13.39 14.32 16.46
N SER A 61 -12.53 14.44 17.48
CA SER A 61 -11.21 15.06 17.39
C SER A 61 -10.05 14.06 17.56
N GLY A 62 -10.24 13.01 18.34
CA GLY A 62 -9.19 12.06 18.76
C GLY A 62 -9.20 10.72 18.02
N VAL A 63 -10.27 10.37 17.30
CA VAL A 63 -10.38 9.08 16.60
C VAL A 63 -10.32 9.29 15.08
N PRO A 64 -9.48 8.53 14.34
CA PRO A 64 -9.35 8.64 12.89
C PRO A 64 -10.54 7.97 12.17
N LEU A 65 -11.72 8.57 12.25
CA LEU A 65 -12.93 8.11 11.58
C LEU A 65 -13.00 8.66 10.14
N SER A 66 -13.45 7.83 9.20
CA SER A 66 -13.80 8.33 7.86
C SER A 66 -15.09 9.16 7.90
N PRO A 67 -15.35 10.02 6.89
CA PRO A 67 -16.53 10.89 6.89
C PRO A 67 -17.86 10.12 7.02
N GLU A 68 -17.95 8.94 6.40
CA GLU A 68 -19.13 8.06 6.50
C GLU A 68 -19.31 7.52 7.93
N GLU A 69 -18.22 7.11 8.55
CA GLU A 69 -18.23 6.60 9.93
C GLU A 69 -18.58 7.70 10.92
N GLN A 70 -18.01 8.90 10.72
CA GLN A 70 -18.32 10.08 11.51
C GLN A 70 -19.80 10.46 11.42
N ALA A 71 -20.39 10.40 10.22
CA ALA A 71 -21.80 10.69 10.02
C ALA A 71 -22.72 9.69 10.75
N VAL A 72 -22.36 8.40 10.72
CA VAL A 72 -23.10 7.35 11.45
C VAL A 72 -23.01 7.55 12.96
N VAL A 73 -21.81 7.79 13.49
CA VAL A 73 -21.60 8.03 14.93
C VAL A 73 -22.37 9.28 15.37
N LEU A 74 -22.28 10.37 14.60
CA LEU A 74 -23.01 11.61 14.89
C LEU A 74 -24.52 11.40 14.88
N ARG A 75 -25.04 10.61 13.93
CA ARG A 75 -26.46 10.24 13.89
C ARG A 75 -26.88 9.47 15.14
N ALA A 76 -26.06 8.52 15.60
CA ALA A 76 -26.35 7.77 16.82
C ALA A 76 -26.39 8.70 18.03
N VAL A 77 -25.35 9.52 18.23
CA VAL A 77 -25.25 10.45 19.36
C VAL A 77 -26.43 11.42 19.36
N ARG A 78 -26.77 12.04 18.22
CA ARG A 78 -27.91 12.96 18.11
C ARG A 78 -29.27 12.31 18.39
N LYS A 79 -29.39 10.99 18.22
CA LYS A 79 -30.62 10.27 18.55
C LYS A 79 -30.88 10.22 20.05
N ALA A 80 -29.83 10.11 20.87
CA ALA A 80 -29.94 10.15 22.33
C ALA A 80 -29.82 11.58 22.89
N GLN A 81 -28.96 12.40 22.30
CA GLN A 81 -28.66 13.77 22.71
C GLN A 81 -28.87 14.73 21.52
N PRO A 82 -30.11 15.18 21.24
CA PRO A 82 -30.42 15.97 20.04
C PRO A 82 -29.71 17.33 19.99
N ALA A 83 -29.37 17.90 21.15
CA ALA A 83 -28.60 19.14 21.25
C ALA A 83 -27.08 18.95 21.00
N PHE A 84 -26.62 17.71 20.81
CA PHE A 84 -25.20 17.45 20.58
C PHE A 84 -24.73 18.02 19.24
N SER A 85 -23.72 18.88 19.32
CA SER A 85 -22.93 19.33 18.19
C SER A 85 -21.48 18.89 18.38
N PRO A 86 -20.84 18.30 17.35
CA PRO A 86 -19.42 18.03 17.42
C PRO A 86 -18.67 19.37 17.59
N PRO A 87 -17.52 19.37 18.26
CA PRO A 87 -16.71 20.58 18.35
C PRO A 87 -16.46 21.13 16.95
N PRO A 88 -16.51 22.46 16.75
CA PRO A 88 -16.15 23.03 15.47
C PRO A 88 -14.75 22.54 15.12
N PRO A 89 -14.48 22.18 13.85
CA PRO A 89 -13.14 21.77 13.45
C PRO A 89 -12.17 22.86 13.90
N PRO A 90 -11.05 22.50 14.56
CA PRO A 90 -10.12 23.48 15.09
C PRO A 90 -9.77 24.45 13.95
N PRO A 91 -9.81 25.78 14.19
CA PRO A 91 -9.49 26.74 13.16
C PRO A 91 -8.13 26.36 12.61
N ARG A 92 -8.06 26.18 11.29
CA ARG A 92 -6.82 25.76 10.64
C ARG A 92 -5.75 26.77 11.06
N PRO A 93 -4.68 26.34 11.77
CA PRO A 93 -3.67 27.28 12.19
C PRO A 93 -3.16 28.00 10.94
N PRO A 94 -2.94 29.32 11.01
CA PRO A 94 -2.40 30.03 9.86
C PRO A 94 -1.13 29.31 9.41
N PRO A 95 -0.91 29.15 8.10
CA PRO A 95 0.24 28.41 7.59
C PRO A 95 1.50 28.99 8.22
N GLN A 96 2.17 28.17 9.04
CA GLN A 96 3.37 28.59 9.75
C GLN A 96 4.50 28.71 8.74
N VAL A 97 5.02 29.91 8.59
CA VAL A 97 6.21 30.16 7.78
C VAL A 97 7.45 29.91 8.61
N ASN A 98 8.48 29.33 7.99
CA ASN A 98 9.74 29.11 8.69
C ASN A 98 10.42 30.45 8.98
N THR A 99 10.72 30.73 10.24
CA THR A 99 11.33 31.99 10.71
C THR A 99 12.83 31.89 10.99
N SER A 100 13.43 30.73 10.70
CA SER A 100 14.88 30.49 10.80
C SER A 100 15.64 31.58 10.04
N PRO A 101 16.75 32.11 10.59
CA PRO A 101 17.52 33.17 9.94
C PRO A 101 17.89 32.87 8.48
N LEU A 102 18.23 31.62 8.17
CA LEU A 102 18.63 31.20 6.81
C LEU A 102 17.47 31.11 5.82
N LEU A 103 16.24 30.97 6.31
CA LEU A 103 15.05 30.72 5.48
C LEU A 103 14.06 31.89 5.51
N ARG A 104 14.25 32.85 6.41
CA ARG A 104 13.35 33.98 6.63
C ARG A 104 13.08 34.75 5.34
N GLU A 105 14.11 35.06 4.57
CA GLU A 105 14.00 35.84 3.34
C GLU A 105 13.23 35.10 2.23
N ILE A 106 13.30 33.76 2.22
CA ILE A 106 12.59 32.92 1.24
C ILE A 106 11.08 32.97 1.46
N TYR A 107 10.63 33.03 2.71
CA TYR A 107 9.21 33.00 3.07
C TYR A 107 8.62 34.38 3.41
N ALA A 108 9.45 35.42 3.51
CA ALA A 108 9.03 36.78 3.85
C ALA A 108 8.20 37.41 2.72
N LYS A 109 6.90 37.62 2.97
CA LYS A 109 5.98 38.28 2.04
C LYS A 109 6.37 39.75 1.82
N GLU A 110 6.83 40.42 2.87
CA GLU A 110 7.35 41.79 2.86
C GLU A 110 8.85 41.76 3.14
N GLY A 111 9.65 42.41 2.30
CA GLY A 111 11.08 42.55 2.58
C GLY A 111 11.30 43.63 3.64
N PRO A 112 12.41 43.59 4.40
CA PRO A 112 12.77 44.72 5.25
C PRO A 112 12.88 45.99 4.40
N VAL A 113 12.28 47.08 4.91
CA VAL A 113 12.18 48.43 4.32
C VAL A 113 13.54 49.03 3.92
N SER A 114 14.65 48.45 4.36
CA SER A 114 16.00 48.97 4.19
C SER A 114 16.69 48.63 2.86
N TYR A 115 16.16 47.71 2.07
CA TYR A 115 16.64 47.46 0.70
C TYR A 115 15.44 47.36 -0.25
N PRO A 116 15.35 48.22 -1.28
CA PRO A 116 14.26 48.13 -2.24
C PRO A 116 14.33 46.76 -2.93
N LYS A 117 13.27 45.94 -2.79
CA LYS A 117 13.07 44.74 -3.62
C LYS A 117 13.04 45.24 -5.06
N LEU A 118 14.18 45.16 -5.77
CA LEU A 118 14.33 45.70 -7.12
C LEU A 118 13.37 45.05 -8.13
N HIS A 119 12.76 43.91 -7.80
CA HIS A 119 11.73 43.27 -8.61
C HIS A 119 10.66 42.57 -7.75
N PRO A 120 9.37 42.59 -8.17
CA PRO A 120 8.37 41.68 -7.61
C PRO A 120 8.86 40.23 -7.75
N VAL A 121 8.63 39.40 -6.72
CA VAL A 121 9.06 38.00 -6.70
C VAL A 121 8.44 37.29 -7.90
N SER A 122 9.25 37.02 -8.93
CA SER A 122 8.83 36.32 -10.14
C SER A 122 9.31 34.88 -10.05
N TYR A 123 8.39 33.98 -9.69
CA TYR A 123 8.66 32.55 -9.70
C TYR A 123 8.61 32.02 -11.13
N PRO A 124 9.57 31.17 -11.53
CA PRO A 124 9.60 30.63 -12.88
C PRO A 124 8.39 29.72 -13.12
N LYS A 125 7.87 29.80 -14.34
CA LYS A 125 6.82 28.90 -14.83
C LYS A 125 7.39 27.88 -15.80
N LEU A 126 6.66 26.80 -16.00
CA LEU A 126 6.94 25.85 -17.07
C LEU A 126 6.61 26.50 -18.41
N HIS A 127 7.27 26.05 -19.46
CA HIS A 127 6.96 26.48 -20.83
C HIS A 127 5.62 25.92 -21.33
N LEU A 128 5.13 24.86 -20.69
CA LEU A 128 3.92 24.13 -21.07
C LEU A 128 2.65 24.87 -20.65
N PRO A 129 1.63 24.95 -21.53
CA PRO A 129 0.34 25.54 -21.21
C PRO A 129 -0.49 24.63 -20.29
N LEU A 130 -1.50 25.21 -19.65
CA LEU A 130 -2.35 24.55 -18.65
C LEU A 130 -3.00 23.28 -19.20
N ARG A 131 -3.46 23.33 -20.45
CA ARG A 131 -4.12 22.19 -21.11
C ARG A 131 -3.18 21.00 -21.24
N GLU A 132 -1.92 21.25 -21.56
CA GLU A 132 -0.92 20.20 -21.75
C GLU A 132 -0.53 19.58 -20.40
N LEU A 133 -0.30 20.40 -19.37
CA LEU A 133 -0.04 19.91 -18.01
C LEU A 133 -1.18 19.04 -17.47
N ARG A 134 -2.44 19.40 -17.75
CA ARG A 134 -3.61 18.58 -17.39
C ARG A 134 -3.63 17.24 -18.13
N SER A 135 -3.23 17.22 -19.40
CA SER A 135 -3.11 15.99 -20.20
C SER A 135 -1.99 15.09 -19.65
N LEU A 136 -0.81 15.65 -19.36
CA LEU A 136 0.31 14.93 -18.77
C LEU A 136 -0.04 14.34 -17.40
N PHE A 137 -0.78 15.08 -16.56
CA PHE A 137 -1.32 14.54 -15.32
C PHE A 137 -2.20 13.30 -15.55
N GLN A 138 -3.12 13.35 -16.53
CA GLN A 138 -3.97 12.19 -16.83
C GLN A 138 -3.15 10.99 -17.31
N GLN A 139 -2.10 11.23 -18.10
CA GLN A 139 -1.19 10.17 -18.55
C GLN A 139 -0.45 9.54 -17.38
N GLN A 140 0.13 10.37 -16.50
CA GLN A 140 0.83 9.91 -15.30
C GLN A 140 -0.12 9.14 -14.37
N LEU A 141 -1.34 9.64 -14.17
CA LEU A 141 -2.34 8.96 -13.37
C LEU A 141 -2.68 7.59 -13.94
N ARG A 142 -2.85 7.45 -15.27
CA ARG A 142 -3.07 6.15 -15.92
C ARG A 142 -1.91 5.19 -15.71
N VAL A 143 -0.68 5.68 -15.81
CA VAL A 143 0.54 4.88 -15.59
C VAL A 143 0.59 4.36 -14.14
N GLU A 144 0.38 5.23 -13.16
CA GLU A 144 0.37 4.85 -11.75
C GLU A 144 -0.77 3.88 -11.43
N MET A 145 -1.96 4.08 -12.02
CA MET A 145 -3.09 3.17 -11.88
C MET A 145 -2.83 1.78 -12.51
N ALA A 146 -1.99 1.70 -13.54
CA ALA A 146 -1.57 0.43 -14.16
C ALA A 146 -0.45 -0.27 -13.38
N THR A 147 0.26 0.43 -12.49
CA THR A 147 1.40 -0.06 -11.69
C THR A 147 2.55 -0.69 -12.49
N THR A 148 2.52 -0.58 -13.81
CA THR A 148 3.47 -1.19 -14.75
C THR A 148 3.64 -0.26 -15.95
N VAL A 149 4.84 -0.22 -16.51
CA VAL A 149 5.17 0.54 -17.72
C VAL A 149 5.84 -0.42 -18.69
N ALA A 150 5.25 -0.57 -19.88
CA ALA A 150 5.88 -1.28 -20.98
C ALA A 150 6.72 -0.29 -21.79
N VAL A 151 8.02 -0.55 -21.90
CA VAL A 151 8.96 0.24 -22.68
C VAL A 151 9.48 -0.64 -23.81
N GLU A 152 9.48 -0.12 -25.03
CA GLU A 152 10.07 -0.82 -26.17
C GLU A 152 11.58 -0.96 -25.98
N SER A 153 12.10 -2.16 -26.22
CA SER A 153 13.54 -2.40 -26.11
C SER A 153 14.28 -1.68 -27.24
N VAL A 154 15.36 -0.97 -26.88
CA VAL A 154 16.30 -0.36 -27.84
C VAL A 154 17.33 -1.36 -28.38
N GLU A 155 17.36 -2.58 -27.84
CA GLU A 155 18.22 -3.64 -28.36
C GLU A 155 17.78 -4.00 -29.78
N GLN A 156 18.75 -4.14 -30.69
CA GLN A 156 18.50 -4.34 -32.11
C GLN A 156 17.52 -5.51 -32.31
N ALA A 157 16.35 -5.19 -32.89
CA ALA A 157 15.32 -6.18 -33.13
C ALA A 157 15.89 -7.28 -34.03
N ARG A 158 16.14 -8.46 -33.45
CA ARG A 158 16.62 -9.61 -34.21
C ARG A 158 15.62 -9.91 -35.31
N VAL A 159 16.13 -10.28 -36.49
CA VAL A 159 15.30 -10.74 -37.61
C VAL A 159 14.36 -11.82 -37.09
N LEU A 160 13.08 -11.73 -37.45
CA LEU A 160 12.06 -12.71 -37.07
C LEU A 160 12.36 -14.03 -37.79
N THR A 161 13.22 -14.85 -37.20
CA THR A 161 13.48 -16.21 -37.67
C THR A 161 12.38 -17.15 -37.19
N GLU A 162 12.24 -18.29 -37.88
CA GLU A 162 11.35 -19.38 -37.46
C GLU A 162 11.61 -19.83 -36.01
N GLU A 163 12.87 -19.84 -35.58
CA GLU A 163 13.24 -20.17 -34.20
C GLU A 163 12.71 -19.14 -33.20
N VAL A 164 12.79 -17.85 -33.52
CA VAL A 164 12.25 -16.76 -32.67
C VAL A 164 10.73 -16.87 -32.58
N LEU A 165 10.05 -17.16 -33.69
CA LEU A 165 8.59 -17.35 -33.70
C LEU A 165 8.18 -18.56 -32.86
N ARG A 166 8.87 -19.70 -33.01
CA ARG A 166 8.64 -20.89 -32.19
C ARG A 166 8.87 -20.60 -30.70
N ALA A 167 9.98 -19.95 -30.35
CA ALA A 167 10.28 -19.60 -28.96
C ALA A 167 9.22 -18.66 -28.35
N ARG A 168 8.73 -17.67 -29.11
CA ARG A 168 7.66 -16.77 -28.66
C ARG A 168 6.35 -17.53 -28.42
N ASN A 169 5.95 -18.40 -29.34
CA ASN A 169 4.74 -19.21 -29.20
C ASN A 169 4.83 -20.15 -27.99
N THR A 170 5.96 -20.85 -27.83
CA THR A 170 6.20 -21.72 -26.66
C THR A 170 6.15 -20.92 -25.36
N LEU A 171 6.81 -19.76 -25.31
CA LEU A 171 6.80 -18.91 -24.11
C LEU A 171 5.38 -18.39 -23.79
N GLN A 172 4.59 -18.05 -24.81
CA GLN A 172 3.21 -17.62 -24.62
C GLN A 172 2.33 -18.74 -24.06
N GLN A 173 2.44 -19.96 -24.58
CA GLN A 173 1.73 -21.14 -24.08
C GLN A 173 2.11 -21.42 -22.62
N LEU A 174 3.41 -21.45 -22.32
CA LEU A 174 3.93 -21.64 -20.97
C LEU A 174 3.39 -20.58 -20.01
N ARG A 175 3.37 -19.30 -20.39
CA ARG A 175 2.82 -18.24 -19.54
C ARG A 175 1.35 -18.45 -19.21
N ALA A 176 0.54 -18.88 -20.18
CA ALA A 176 -0.88 -19.16 -19.94
C ALA A 176 -1.06 -20.34 -18.96
N GLU A 177 -0.30 -21.42 -19.16
CA GLU A 177 -0.29 -22.58 -18.27
C GLU A 177 0.16 -22.21 -16.85
N TRP A 178 1.18 -21.35 -16.73
CA TRP A 178 1.71 -20.91 -15.44
C TRP A 178 0.72 -20.06 -14.68
N VAL A 179 -0.04 -19.18 -15.35
CA VAL A 179 -1.08 -18.39 -14.70
C VAL A 179 -2.17 -19.29 -14.11
N GLU A 180 -2.65 -20.28 -14.86
CA GLU A 180 -3.67 -21.22 -14.37
C GLU A 180 -3.15 -22.05 -13.20
N ALA A 181 -1.92 -22.56 -13.31
CA ALA A 181 -1.31 -23.34 -12.24
C ALA A 181 -1.07 -22.49 -10.98
N LEU A 182 -0.58 -21.26 -11.13
CA LEU A 182 -0.42 -20.27 -10.04
C LEU A 182 -1.77 -19.99 -9.36
N CYS A 183 -2.83 -19.81 -10.12
CA CYS A 183 -4.17 -19.62 -9.57
C CYS A 183 -4.61 -20.82 -8.72
N LEU A 184 -4.46 -22.04 -9.22
CA LEU A 184 -4.78 -23.25 -8.47
C LEU A 184 -3.94 -23.35 -7.18
N GLY A 185 -2.66 -23.02 -7.28
CA GLY A 185 -1.74 -22.91 -6.14
C GLY A 185 -2.20 -21.96 -5.06
N LEU A 186 -2.57 -20.75 -5.48
CA LEU A 186 -3.07 -19.71 -4.59
C LEU A 186 -4.35 -20.14 -3.90
N ARG A 187 -5.27 -20.84 -4.58
CA ARG A 187 -6.48 -21.40 -3.94
C ARG A 187 -6.13 -22.42 -2.86
N ASN A 188 -5.20 -23.32 -3.14
CA ASN A 188 -4.77 -24.33 -2.16
C ASN A 188 -4.07 -23.68 -0.95
N LEU A 189 -3.21 -22.67 -1.19
CA LEU A 189 -2.57 -21.90 -0.14
C LEU A 189 -3.61 -21.17 0.72
N LYS A 190 -4.57 -20.50 0.10
CA LYS A 190 -5.67 -19.84 0.81
C LYS A 190 -6.45 -20.84 1.66
N ALA A 191 -6.78 -22.02 1.14
CA ALA A 191 -7.48 -23.05 1.92
C ALA A 191 -6.67 -23.51 3.14
N SER A 192 -5.36 -23.73 2.98
CA SER A 192 -4.45 -24.05 4.09
C SER A 192 -4.43 -22.94 5.15
N GLU A 193 -4.31 -21.69 4.71
CA GLU A 193 -4.27 -20.52 5.58
C GLU A 193 -5.60 -20.29 6.31
N VAL A 194 -6.75 -20.57 5.66
CA VAL A 194 -8.07 -20.59 6.33
C VAL A 194 -8.12 -21.63 7.43
N CYS A 195 -7.62 -22.84 7.18
CA CYS A 195 -7.55 -23.88 8.20
C CYS A 195 -6.68 -23.44 9.39
N ALA A 196 -5.51 -22.84 9.13
CA ALA A 196 -4.65 -22.29 10.18
C ALA A 196 -5.38 -21.23 11.02
N ALA A 197 -6.07 -20.29 10.37
CA ALA A 197 -6.85 -19.26 11.05
C ALA A 197 -7.99 -19.84 11.91
N ARG A 198 -8.70 -20.87 11.41
CA ARG A 198 -9.74 -21.58 12.17
C ARG A 198 -9.21 -22.29 13.41
N THR A 199 -7.96 -22.74 13.38
CA THR A 199 -7.28 -23.33 14.55
C THR A 199 -6.69 -22.29 15.51
N GLY A 200 -6.97 -21.00 15.32
CA GLY A 200 -6.46 -19.91 16.17
C GLY A 200 -5.00 -19.55 15.92
N ARG A 201 -4.39 -20.01 14.82
CA ARG A 201 -3.01 -19.67 14.47
C ARG A 201 -2.97 -18.38 13.63
N PRO A 202 -1.96 -17.52 13.81
CA PRO A 202 -1.72 -16.40 12.91
C PRO A 202 -1.64 -16.88 11.46
N SER A 203 -2.28 -16.15 10.55
CA SER A 203 -2.38 -16.53 9.15
C SER A 203 -2.26 -15.32 8.24
N VAL A 204 -1.67 -15.53 7.06
CA VAL A 204 -1.60 -14.52 6.00
C VAL A 204 -2.86 -14.48 5.13
N PHE A 205 -3.88 -15.29 5.43
CA PHE A 205 -5.11 -15.41 4.63
C PHE A 205 -5.78 -14.06 4.28
N PRO A 206 -6.00 -13.12 5.22
CA PRO A 206 -6.63 -11.84 4.88
C PRO A 206 -5.85 -11.07 3.82
N PHE A 207 -4.51 -11.14 3.87
CA PHE A 207 -3.63 -10.45 2.93
C PHE A 207 -3.62 -11.14 1.55
N LEU A 208 -3.83 -12.45 1.48
CA LEU A 208 -4.01 -13.16 0.19
C LEU A 208 -5.35 -12.82 -0.50
N CYS A 209 -6.29 -12.24 0.24
CA CYS A 209 -7.62 -11.89 -0.25
C CYS A 209 -7.76 -10.43 -0.71
N VAL A 210 -6.72 -9.61 -0.54
CA VAL A 210 -6.74 -8.20 -0.93
C VAL A 210 -6.79 -7.97 -2.45
N LEU A 211 -6.35 -8.97 -3.22
CA LEU A 211 -6.37 -8.98 -4.68
C LEU A 211 -6.96 -10.31 -5.21
N PRO A 212 -7.57 -10.32 -6.41
CA PRO A 212 -7.97 -11.52 -7.12
C PRO A 212 -6.78 -12.44 -7.39
N GLU A 213 -7.04 -13.74 -7.44
CA GLU A 213 -6.00 -14.77 -7.65
C GLU A 213 -5.27 -14.60 -8.97
N LYS A 214 -5.99 -14.26 -10.03
CA LYS A 214 -5.41 -14.01 -11.36
C LYS A 214 -4.44 -12.83 -11.34
N GLU A 215 -4.82 -11.74 -10.68
CA GLU A 215 -3.98 -10.54 -10.57
C GLU A 215 -2.71 -10.83 -9.74
N LEU A 216 -2.85 -11.63 -8.67
CA LEU A 216 -1.70 -12.12 -7.89
C LEU A 216 -0.77 -13.03 -8.71
N ALA A 217 -1.34 -13.95 -9.49
CA ALA A 217 -0.58 -14.84 -10.37
C ALA A 217 0.18 -14.05 -11.44
N GLU A 218 -0.44 -13.04 -12.04
CA GLU A 218 0.19 -12.15 -13.01
C GLU A 218 1.34 -11.34 -12.39
N LEU A 219 1.18 -10.81 -11.18
CA LEU A 219 2.25 -10.11 -10.45
C LEU A 219 3.46 -11.03 -10.17
N LEU A 220 3.20 -12.28 -9.79
CA LEU A 220 4.24 -13.30 -9.60
C LEU A 220 4.97 -13.61 -10.90
N LEU A 221 4.21 -13.77 -11.98
CA LEU A 221 4.77 -14.03 -13.29
C LEU A 221 5.62 -12.85 -13.79
N GLN A 222 5.19 -11.61 -13.54
CA GLN A 222 5.98 -10.42 -13.82
C GLN A 222 7.30 -10.42 -13.03
N ALA A 223 7.28 -10.78 -11.74
CA ALA A 223 8.52 -10.88 -10.95
C ALA A 223 9.46 -11.96 -11.48
N LEU A 224 8.94 -13.10 -11.95
CA LEU A 224 9.75 -14.14 -12.61
C LEU A 224 10.39 -13.65 -13.92
N GLN A 225 9.69 -12.79 -14.68
CA GLN A 225 10.21 -12.28 -15.96
C GLN A 225 11.40 -11.33 -15.82
N VAL A 226 11.47 -10.58 -14.71
CA VAL A 226 12.59 -9.68 -14.42
C VAL A 226 13.64 -10.29 -13.50
N LEU A 227 13.48 -11.56 -13.10
CA LEU A 227 14.45 -12.23 -12.25
C LEU A 227 15.77 -12.40 -13.02
N PRO A 228 16.91 -11.93 -12.48
CA PRO A 228 18.19 -12.04 -13.15
C PRO A 228 18.64 -13.50 -13.26
N PRO A 229 19.37 -13.87 -14.34
CA PRO A 229 19.84 -15.23 -14.55
C PRO A 229 20.82 -15.72 -13.47
N GLN A 230 21.54 -14.80 -12.81
CA GLN A 230 22.40 -15.10 -11.66
C GLN A 230 21.64 -15.38 -10.36
N GLY A 231 20.31 -15.18 -10.34
CA GLY A 231 19.45 -15.33 -9.17
C GLY A 231 19.45 -14.11 -8.24
N GLU A 232 18.58 -14.16 -7.23
CA GLU A 232 18.41 -13.10 -6.22
C GLU A 232 18.26 -13.69 -4.81
N SER A 233 18.49 -12.84 -3.81
CA SER A 233 18.16 -13.17 -2.42
C SER A 233 16.67 -13.43 -2.28
N LEU A 234 16.33 -14.60 -1.73
CA LEU A 234 14.95 -15.00 -1.45
C LEU A 234 14.21 -13.96 -0.59
N LEU A 235 14.87 -13.40 0.41
CA LEU A 235 14.28 -12.43 1.32
C LEU A 235 13.99 -11.11 0.58
N SER A 236 14.92 -10.67 -0.26
CA SER A 236 14.74 -9.47 -1.10
C SER A 236 13.55 -9.64 -2.04
N LEU A 237 13.50 -10.78 -2.76
CA LEU A 237 12.40 -11.10 -3.67
C LEU A 237 11.06 -11.16 -2.93
N ALA A 238 11.02 -11.78 -1.74
CA ALA A 238 9.81 -11.86 -0.92
C ALA A 238 9.31 -10.46 -0.50
N GLN A 239 10.20 -9.58 -0.03
CA GLN A 239 9.85 -8.22 0.36
C GLN A 239 9.35 -7.40 -0.84
N GLN A 240 10.04 -7.49 -1.98
CA GLN A 240 9.63 -6.80 -3.21
C GLN A 240 8.25 -7.25 -3.68
N LEU A 241 7.99 -8.56 -3.65
CA LEU A 241 6.67 -9.12 -3.98
C LEU A 241 5.59 -8.61 -3.03
N GLY A 242 5.83 -8.66 -1.72
CA GLY A 242 4.89 -8.12 -0.72
C GLY A 242 4.58 -6.64 -0.95
N MET A 243 5.60 -5.83 -1.26
CA MET A 243 5.44 -4.40 -1.54
C MET A 243 4.67 -4.13 -2.84
N ARG A 244 4.90 -4.91 -3.91
CA ARG A 244 4.14 -4.78 -5.16
C ARG A 244 2.66 -5.03 -4.94
N VAL A 245 2.33 -5.98 -4.08
CA VAL A 245 0.95 -6.39 -3.78
C VAL A 245 0.26 -5.36 -2.92
N PHE A 246 0.96 -4.86 -1.90
CA PHE A 246 0.50 -3.74 -1.11
C PHE A 246 0.26 -2.50 -2.00
N GLY A 247 1.21 -2.15 -2.87
CA GLY A 247 1.07 -1.03 -3.80
C GLY A 247 -0.13 -1.18 -4.72
N ARG A 248 -0.34 -2.37 -5.30
CA ARG A 248 -1.51 -2.67 -6.13
C ARG A 248 -2.82 -2.59 -5.35
N HIS A 249 -2.84 -3.10 -4.14
CA HIS A 249 -3.99 -3.01 -3.24
C HIS A 249 -4.33 -1.55 -2.90
N ALA A 250 -3.34 -0.75 -2.53
CA ALA A 250 -3.50 0.66 -2.20
C ALA A 250 -4.08 1.46 -3.38
N VAL A 251 -3.56 1.23 -4.60
CA VAL A 251 -4.10 1.82 -5.84
C VAL A 251 -5.57 1.44 -6.05
N ARG A 252 -5.91 0.15 -5.94
CA ARG A 252 -7.29 -0.33 -6.10
C ARG A 252 -8.24 0.25 -5.04
N ARG A 253 -7.76 0.45 -3.82
CA ARG A 253 -8.52 1.09 -2.74
C ARG A 253 -8.77 2.56 -3.05
N GLN A 254 -7.76 3.27 -3.54
CA GLN A 254 -7.88 4.67 -3.96
C GLN A 254 -8.86 4.83 -5.13
N GLN A 255 -8.84 3.93 -6.12
CA GLN A 255 -9.78 3.94 -7.25
C GLN A 255 -11.25 3.81 -6.83
N ARG A 256 -11.52 3.03 -5.77
CA ARG A 256 -12.88 2.86 -5.23
C ARG A 256 -13.32 4.01 -4.35
N SER A 257 -12.41 4.90 -3.98
CA SER A 257 -12.68 6.06 -3.13
C SER A 257 -12.84 7.33 -3.96
N SER A 258 -13.59 8.31 -3.47
CA SER A 258 -13.68 9.66 -4.05
C SER A 258 -12.36 10.44 -4.02
N ARG A 259 -11.30 9.90 -3.39
CA ARG A 259 -9.99 10.55 -3.26
C ARG A 259 -9.33 10.84 -4.60
N LEU A 260 -9.50 9.97 -5.60
CA LEU A 260 -8.88 10.16 -6.92
C LEU A 260 -9.47 11.37 -7.66
N GLN A 261 -10.78 11.57 -7.56
CA GLN A 261 -11.47 12.73 -8.14
C GLN A 261 -11.05 14.02 -7.41
N ALA A 262 -11.03 14.00 -6.07
CA ALA A 262 -10.57 15.14 -5.28
C ALA A 262 -9.10 15.50 -5.57
N LEU A 263 -8.22 14.51 -5.75
CA LEU A 263 -6.83 14.71 -6.15
C LEU A 263 -6.76 15.38 -7.53
N GLN A 264 -7.53 14.89 -8.50
CA GLN A 264 -7.57 15.44 -9.85
C GLN A 264 -8.03 16.90 -9.86
N GLU A 265 -9.11 17.22 -9.14
CA GLU A 265 -9.63 18.58 -9.02
C GLU A 265 -8.61 19.53 -8.38
N ARG A 266 -8.00 19.11 -7.26
CA ARG A 266 -6.95 19.88 -6.59
C ARG A 266 -5.73 20.07 -7.49
N TYR A 267 -5.29 19.03 -8.18
CA TYR A 267 -4.15 19.11 -9.10
C TYR A 267 -4.43 20.05 -10.28
N TYR A 268 -5.65 20.06 -10.80
CA TYR A 268 -6.06 20.97 -11.89
C TYR A 268 -6.10 22.44 -11.51
N GLN A 269 -6.31 22.73 -10.22
CA GLN A 269 -6.14 24.07 -9.67
C GLN A 269 -4.65 24.38 -9.45
N TYR A 270 -3.91 23.44 -8.87
CA TYR A 270 -2.48 23.55 -8.61
C TYR A 270 -1.64 23.89 -9.84
N VAL A 271 -1.87 23.22 -10.97
CA VAL A 271 -1.09 23.46 -12.21
C VAL A 271 -1.25 24.88 -12.77
N ARG A 272 -2.25 25.66 -12.33
CA ARG A 272 -2.36 27.09 -12.69
C ARG A 272 -1.20 27.93 -12.15
N LEU A 273 -0.52 27.47 -11.10
CA LEU A 273 0.71 28.11 -10.64
C LEU A 273 1.87 27.89 -11.61
N LEU A 274 1.91 26.71 -12.25
CA LEU A 274 3.04 26.22 -13.02
C LEU A 274 2.93 26.52 -14.53
N ALA A 275 1.73 26.66 -15.07
CA ALA A 275 1.51 26.80 -16.50
C ALA A 275 1.98 28.15 -17.07
N SER A 276 2.45 28.15 -18.31
CA SER A 276 2.93 29.37 -18.99
C SER A 276 1.82 30.38 -19.30
N ASP A 277 0.59 29.91 -19.51
CA ASP A 277 -0.56 30.68 -20.01
C ASP A 277 -1.53 31.13 -18.90
N THR A 278 -1.18 30.93 -17.64
CA THR A 278 -2.02 31.31 -16.47
C THR A 278 -1.34 32.39 -15.63
N GLN A 279 -2.11 33.05 -14.76
CA GLN A 279 -1.58 33.90 -13.69
C GLN A 279 -2.30 33.56 -12.38
N VAL A 280 -1.59 33.68 -11.25
CA VAL A 280 -2.14 33.48 -9.91
C VAL A 280 -2.09 34.83 -9.18
N GLU A 281 -3.11 35.13 -8.40
CA GLU A 281 -3.29 36.43 -7.73
C GLU A 281 -2.10 36.84 -6.84
N ALA A 282 -1.46 35.86 -6.20
CA ALA A 282 -0.27 36.06 -5.37
C ALA A 282 0.85 35.10 -5.76
N PRO A 283 2.10 35.56 -5.88
CA PRO A 283 3.25 34.69 -6.09
C PRO A 283 3.44 33.82 -4.83
N GLN A 284 3.37 32.50 -5.01
CA GLN A 284 3.48 31.52 -3.93
C GLN A 284 4.38 30.37 -4.35
N LEU A 285 5.03 29.73 -3.38
CA LEU A 285 5.77 28.50 -3.62
C LEU A 285 4.80 27.34 -3.89
N PRO A 286 5.18 26.34 -4.69
CA PRO A 286 4.31 25.21 -5.03
C PRO A 286 3.68 24.52 -3.82
N ARG A 287 4.46 24.30 -2.76
CA ARG A 287 3.96 23.71 -1.51
C ARG A 287 2.92 24.60 -0.82
N GLN A 288 3.16 25.91 -0.75
CA GLN A 288 2.22 26.87 -0.13
C GLN A 288 0.90 26.89 -0.90
N TYR A 289 0.97 26.91 -2.23
CA TYR A 289 -0.22 26.87 -3.07
C TYR A 289 -0.97 25.54 -2.90
N TRP A 290 -0.27 24.40 -2.94
CA TRP A 290 -0.89 23.09 -2.69
C TRP A 290 -1.63 23.06 -1.36
N GLU A 291 -0.99 23.48 -0.28
CA GLU A 291 -1.58 23.52 1.07
C GLU A 291 -2.76 24.49 1.15
N ALA A 292 -2.74 25.61 0.43
CA ALA A 292 -3.84 26.58 0.39
C ALA A 292 -5.08 26.06 -0.36
N LEU A 293 -4.91 25.22 -1.38
CA LEU A 293 -6.00 24.70 -2.21
C LEU A 293 -6.94 23.73 -1.49
N GLY A 294 -6.54 23.17 -0.35
CA GLY A 294 -7.40 22.21 0.36
C GLY A 294 -6.85 21.76 1.70
N PRO A 295 -7.64 20.96 2.44
CA PRO A 295 -7.20 20.39 3.71
C PRO A 295 -5.95 19.52 3.52
N PRO A 296 -5.19 19.26 4.60
CA PRO A 296 -4.12 18.27 4.59
C PRO A 296 -4.63 16.94 4.03
N GLU A 297 -3.82 16.29 3.21
CA GLU A 297 -4.16 14.96 2.71
C GLU A 297 -4.33 14.00 3.88
N ALA A 298 -5.32 13.11 3.77
CA ALA A 298 -5.48 12.03 4.74
C ALA A 298 -4.19 11.22 4.80
N PRO A 299 -3.80 10.71 5.99
CA PRO A 299 -2.57 9.94 6.13
C PRO A 299 -2.56 8.79 5.12
N HIS A 300 -1.39 8.57 4.51
CA HIS A 300 -1.17 7.44 3.63
C HIS A 300 -1.49 6.15 4.37
N GLU A 301 -2.04 5.19 3.63
CA GLU A 301 -2.22 3.85 4.16
C GLU A 301 -0.86 3.31 4.58
N GLN A 302 -0.74 2.93 5.86
CA GLN A 302 0.51 2.43 6.37
C GLN A 302 0.83 1.10 5.68
N PRO A 303 2.09 0.88 5.27
CA PRO A 303 2.50 -0.40 4.72
C PRO A 303 2.27 -1.49 5.78
N TRP A 304 1.99 -2.71 5.32
CA TRP A 304 1.92 -3.85 6.24
C TRP A 304 3.26 -4.03 6.96
N PRO A 305 3.26 -4.58 8.19
CA PRO A 305 4.50 -4.86 8.91
C PRO A 305 5.46 -5.72 8.08
N LEU A 306 6.77 -5.49 8.23
CA LEU A 306 7.80 -6.23 7.49
C LEU A 306 7.69 -7.76 7.66
N SER A 307 7.25 -8.21 8.83
CA SER A 307 6.99 -9.62 9.11
C SER A 307 5.89 -10.20 8.21
N VAL A 308 4.81 -9.44 8.00
CA VAL A 308 3.70 -9.82 7.11
C VAL A 308 4.16 -9.80 5.66
N LEU A 309 4.85 -8.74 5.22
CA LEU A 309 5.37 -8.63 3.86
C LEU A 309 6.33 -9.78 3.53
N GLY A 310 7.24 -10.09 4.46
CA GLY A 310 8.18 -11.20 4.34
C GLY A 310 7.46 -12.55 4.29
N GLN A 311 6.52 -12.83 5.20
CA GLN A 311 5.77 -14.09 5.19
C GLN A 311 4.94 -14.28 3.93
N LEU A 312 4.24 -13.23 3.48
CA LEU A 312 3.46 -13.26 2.25
C LEU A 312 4.35 -13.58 1.05
N GLY A 313 5.49 -12.89 0.91
CA GLY A 313 6.45 -13.16 -0.15
C GLY A 313 7.13 -14.53 -0.05
N LEU A 314 7.42 -15.03 1.16
CA LEU A 314 8.04 -16.34 1.37
C LEU A 314 7.09 -17.49 1.02
N CYS A 315 5.81 -17.39 1.40
CA CYS A 315 4.79 -18.36 0.99
C CYS A 315 4.74 -18.47 -0.54
N TRP A 316 4.90 -17.34 -1.23
CA TRP A 316 4.86 -17.29 -2.68
C TRP A 316 6.12 -17.83 -3.35
N CYS A 317 7.30 -17.44 -2.87
CA CYS A 317 8.57 -17.96 -3.39
C CYS A 317 8.74 -19.46 -3.10
N SER A 318 8.23 -19.94 -1.97
CA SER A 318 8.20 -21.38 -1.66
C SER A 318 7.32 -22.13 -2.65
N TRP A 319 6.11 -21.63 -2.89
CA TRP A 319 5.17 -22.24 -3.82
C TRP A 319 5.68 -22.21 -5.27
N ALA A 320 6.19 -21.06 -5.75
CA ALA A 320 6.78 -20.92 -7.07
C ALA A 320 7.95 -21.89 -7.30
N ARG A 321 8.79 -22.11 -6.28
CA ARG A 321 9.89 -23.09 -6.37
C ARG A 321 9.40 -24.53 -6.37
N SER A 322 8.43 -24.88 -5.54
CA SER A 322 7.85 -26.22 -5.54
C SER A 322 7.21 -26.52 -6.90
N TRP A 323 6.55 -25.54 -7.49
CA TRP A 323 5.92 -25.65 -8.79
C TRP A 323 6.96 -25.75 -9.94
N LEU A 324 7.97 -24.88 -9.98
CA LEU A 324 9.07 -24.95 -10.97
C LEU A 324 9.79 -26.30 -10.92
N ARG A 325 9.96 -26.89 -9.73
CA ARG A 325 10.54 -28.23 -9.57
C ARG A 325 9.66 -29.33 -10.15
N CYS A 326 8.34 -29.25 -9.95
CA CYS A 326 7.39 -30.20 -10.54
C CYS A 326 7.38 -30.13 -12.07
N TRP A 327 7.60 -28.96 -12.66
CA TRP A 327 7.70 -28.79 -14.12
C TRP A 327 9.06 -29.21 -14.70
N SER A 328 10.16 -28.99 -13.97
CA SER A 328 11.51 -29.38 -14.39
C SER A 328 11.74 -30.90 -14.36
N ARG A 329 10.85 -31.66 -13.70
CA ARG A 329 10.80 -33.10 -13.89
C ARG A 329 10.21 -33.36 -15.26
N PRO A 330 10.88 -34.12 -16.14
CA PRO A 330 10.27 -34.54 -17.39
C PRO A 330 9.08 -35.45 -17.06
N CYS A 331 7.89 -34.88 -16.94
CA CYS A 331 6.67 -35.60 -17.27
C CYS A 331 6.88 -36.03 -18.74
N GLY A 332 6.89 -37.34 -18.97
CA GLY A 332 7.41 -38.01 -20.18
C GLY A 332 6.69 -37.72 -21.50
N CYS A 333 6.24 -36.50 -21.75
CA CYS A 333 5.58 -36.06 -22.97
C CYS A 333 6.39 -35.03 -23.79
N LEU A 334 7.63 -34.71 -23.40
CA LEU A 334 8.55 -33.89 -24.21
C LEU A 334 9.85 -34.66 -24.50
N ALA A 335 9.71 -35.84 -25.11
CA ALA A 335 10.82 -36.57 -25.70
C ALA A 335 11.14 -36.00 -27.10
N ALA A 336 11.74 -34.81 -27.17
CA ALA A 336 12.29 -34.30 -28.44
C ALA A 336 13.32 -33.17 -28.26
N TRP A 337 14.32 -33.31 -27.38
CA TRP A 337 15.53 -32.46 -27.44
C TRP A 337 16.79 -33.34 -27.24
N PRO A 338 17.80 -33.25 -28.13
CA PRO A 338 18.97 -34.12 -28.06
C PRO A 338 19.94 -33.68 -26.93
N PRO A 339 20.66 -34.61 -26.30
CA PRO A 339 21.53 -34.31 -25.17
C PRO A 339 22.81 -33.61 -25.63
N ARG A 340 23.11 -32.44 -25.07
CA ARG A 340 24.45 -31.85 -25.16
C ARG A 340 25.42 -32.68 -24.33
N ARG A 341 26.24 -33.51 -25.00
CA ARG A 341 27.49 -34.04 -24.46
C ARG A 341 28.63 -33.03 -24.67
N ALA A 342 29.58 -33.10 -23.75
CA ALA A 342 30.95 -32.60 -23.80
C ALA A 342 31.19 -31.12 -23.44
N LEU A 343 31.61 -30.90 -22.19
CA LEU A 343 33.00 -30.56 -21.88
C LEU A 343 33.22 -30.62 -20.36
N ALA A 344 33.57 -31.80 -19.87
CA ALA A 344 34.24 -31.96 -18.58
C ALA A 344 35.40 -32.93 -18.80
N ARG A 345 36.58 -32.38 -19.09
CA ARG A 345 37.86 -33.08 -18.96
C ARG A 345 38.48 -32.62 -17.65
N SER A 346 38.39 -33.51 -16.66
CA SER A 346 39.46 -33.96 -15.75
C SER A 346 40.54 -32.95 -15.30
N PHE A 347 40.69 -32.80 -13.98
CA PHE A 347 41.86 -33.33 -13.24
C PHE A 347 41.49 -33.56 -11.76
N PRO A 348 41.94 -34.66 -11.11
CA PRO A 348 41.69 -34.97 -9.72
C PRO A 348 42.86 -34.55 -8.82
N CYS A 349 42.60 -34.26 -7.54
CA CYS A 349 43.50 -34.67 -6.48
C CYS A 349 42.80 -34.68 -5.11
N SER A 350 42.82 -35.86 -4.52
CA SER A 350 42.46 -36.25 -3.17
C SER A 350 43.22 -35.50 -2.08
N THR A 351 42.59 -35.22 -0.93
CA THR A 351 42.96 -35.85 0.35
C THR A 351 41.93 -35.58 1.45
N THR A 352 41.58 -36.68 2.10
CA THR A 352 40.86 -36.87 3.37
C THR A 352 41.57 -36.23 4.56
N CYS A 353 40.80 -35.74 5.54
CA CYS A 353 41.05 -36.02 6.96
C CYS A 353 39.81 -35.67 7.82
N THR A 354 39.33 -36.68 8.53
CA THR A 354 38.25 -36.67 9.54
C THR A 354 38.73 -36.16 10.91
N PRO A 355 37.81 -35.91 11.88
CA PRO A 355 38.02 -34.98 12.99
C PRO A 355 38.54 -35.66 14.26
N SER A 356 39.12 -34.88 15.17
CA SER A 356 39.38 -35.29 16.55
C SER A 356 39.03 -34.18 17.53
N ALA A 357 38.23 -34.55 18.53
CA ALA A 357 37.91 -33.77 19.71
C ALA A 357 39.04 -33.90 20.75
N ALA A 358 39.38 -32.82 21.44
CA ALA A 358 39.99 -32.91 22.75
C ALA A 358 39.71 -31.65 23.59
N SER A 359 39.44 -31.93 24.86
CA SER A 359 38.97 -31.05 25.92
C SER A 359 40.10 -30.28 26.61
N ALA A 360 39.76 -29.06 27.04
CA ALA A 360 40.15 -28.36 28.27
C ALA A 360 41.57 -28.51 28.88
N ARG A 361 42.26 -27.38 29.12
CA ARG A 361 42.38 -26.68 30.43
C ARG A 361 43.58 -25.71 30.47
N LEU A 362 43.28 -24.52 31.02
CA LEU A 362 44.04 -23.70 31.98
C LEU A 362 45.48 -23.24 31.67
N GLY A 363 45.70 -21.93 31.81
CA GLY A 363 46.88 -21.39 32.49
C GLY A 363 47.55 -20.17 31.86
N SER A 364 47.03 -18.96 32.09
CA SER A 364 47.70 -17.84 32.78
C SER A 364 46.79 -16.61 32.76
#